data_AF-A0A7Y3CQ30-F1
#
_entry.id   AF-A0A7Y3CQ30-F1
#
_cell.length_a   1.000
_cell.length_b   1.000
_cell.length_c   1.000
_cell.angle_alpha   90.00
_cell.angle_beta   90.00
_cell.angle_gamma   90.00
#
_symmetry.space_group_name_H-M   'P 1'
#
loop_
_entity.id
_entity.type
_entity.pdbx_description
1 polymer ?
#
loop_
_entity_poly.entity_id
_entity_poly.type
_entity_poly.pdbx_seq_one_letter_code
_entity_poly.pdbx_strand_id
1 'polypeptide(L)'
;MSKETTADANRRTSISRKAAYSKAAQKRLHDARVKLGGVKARIRSATIAGQIVVNRQLQDAERAVDANLVAAESSLARLRKSGDEVWEDLTPDVDTAWEDLSQSLKKLVAGYSEGKRQSGA
;
A
#
# COMPACT_ATOMS: atom_id res chain seq x y z
N MET A 1 0.73 -45.58 10.97
CA MET A 1 1.66 -44.59 10.37
C MET A 1 0.92 -43.45 9.65
N SER A 2 -0.28 -43.03 10.07
CA SER A 2 -1.15 -42.17 9.22
C SER A 2 -1.34 -40.72 9.70
N LYS A 3 -0.84 -40.35 10.89
CA LYS A 3 -1.01 -38.98 11.42
C LYS A 3 0.14 -38.03 11.00
N GLU A 4 1.33 -38.58 10.78
CA GLU A 4 2.54 -37.81 10.45
C GLU A 4 2.47 -37.21 9.03
N THR A 5 1.87 -37.95 8.09
CA THR A 5 1.74 -37.54 6.69
C THR A 5 0.76 -36.36 6.50
N THR A 6 -0.30 -36.28 7.32
CA THR A 6 -1.34 -35.24 7.19
C THR A 6 -0.88 -33.90 7.75
N ALA A 7 -0.15 -33.91 8.87
CA ALA A 7 0.38 -32.69 9.47
C ALA A 7 1.42 -32.00 8.55
N ASP A 8 2.30 -32.79 7.92
CA ASP A 8 3.30 -32.27 6.99
C ASP A 8 2.67 -31.69 5.71
N ALA A 9 1.64 -32.35 5.16
CA ALA A 9 0.88 -31.86 4.02
C ALA A 9 0.14 -30.53 4.30
N ASN A 10 -0.48 -30.41 5.48
CA ASN A 10 -1.16 -29.19 5.91
C ASN A 10 -0.16 -28.04 6.09
N ARG A 11 1.01 -28.31 6.69
CA ARG A 11 2.07 -27.31 6.87
C ARG A 11 2.58 -26.79 5.53
N ARG A 12 2.90 -27.68 4.58
CA ARG A 12 3.33 -27.30 3.22
C ARG A 12 2.30 -26.43 2.51
N THR A 13 1.01 -26.79 2.65
CA THR A 13 -0.08 -26.01 2.07
C THR A 13 -0.19 -24.63 2.69
N SER A 14 -0.08 -24.51 4.02
CA SER A 14 -0.09 -23.21 4.71
C SER A 14 1.07 -22.32 4.26
N ILE A 15 2.29 -22.86 4.21
CA ILE A 15 3.49 -22.16 3.72
C ILE A 15 3.27 -21.61 2.30
N SER A 16 2.73 -22.44 1.40
CA SER A 16 2.47 -22.05 0.01
C SER A 16 1.45 -20.91 -0.08
N ARG A 17 0.35 -21.00 0.68
CA ARG A 17 -0.70 -19.95 0.72
C ARG A 17 -0.14 -18.63 1.27
N LYS A 18 0.60 -18.68 2.38
CA LYS A 18 1.25 -17.51 2.98
C LYS A 18 2.24 -16.86 2.01
N ALA A 19 3.04 -17.66 1.31
CA ALA A 19 4.01 -17.18 0.34
C ALA A 19 3.33 -16.50 -0.86
N ALA A 20 2.26 -17.10 -1.39
CA ALA A 20 1.46 -16.54 -2.46
C ALA A 20 0.83 -15.20 -2.06
N TYR A 21 0.20 -15.15 -0.87
CA TYR A 21 -0.37 -13.91 -0.32
C TYR A 21 0.70 -12.83 -0.15
N SER A 22 1.82 -13.16 0.50
CA SER A 22 2.92 -12.21 0.75
C SER A 22 3.49 -11.64 -0.54
N LYS A 23 3.65 -12.48 -1.58
CA LYS A 23 4.13 -12.06 -2.90
C LYS A 23 3.14 -11.12 -3.59
N ALA A 24 1.85 -11.43 -3.53
CA ALA A 24 0.80 -10.59 -4.09
C ALA A 24 0.73 -9.22 -3.39
N ALA A 25 0.75 -9.21 -2.06
CA ALA A 25 0.78 -7.99 -1.26
C ALA A 25 2.03 -7.14 -1.53
N GLN A 26 3.21 -7.77 -1.62
CA GLN A 26 4.46 -7.08 -1.99
C GLN A 26 4.36 -6.42 -3.37
N LYS A 27 3.77 -7.11 -4.35
CA LYS A 27 3.56 -6.55 -5.69
C LYS A 27 2.63 -5.33 -5.64
N ARG A 28 1.52 -5.39 -4.89
CA ARG A 28 0.60 -4.25 -4.71
C ARG A 28 1.31 -3.03 -4.11
N LEU A 29 2.14 -3.23 -3.07
CA LEU A 29 2.94 -2.16 -2.47
C LEU A 29 3.96 -1.57 -3.44
N HIS A 30 4.62 -2.40 -4.24
CA HIS A 30 5.53 -1.94 -5.27
C HIS A 30 4.80 -1.08 -6.32
N ASP A 31 3.68 -1.57 -6.83
CA ASP A 31 2.85 -0.86 -7.82
C ASP A 31 2.36 0.49 -7.26
N ALA A 32 1.97 0.53 -5.97
CA ALA A 32 1.59 1.75 -5.27
C ALA A 32 2.74 2.76 -5.14
N ARG A 33 3.95 2.30 -4.78
CA ARG A 33 5.16 3.15 -4.72
C ARG A 33 5.46 3.80 -6.06
N VAL A 34 5.41 3.02 -7.15
CA VAL A 34 5.63 3.53 -8.50
C VAL A 34 4.59 4.58 -8.86
N LYS A 35 3.31 4.32 -8.58
CA LYS A 35 2.23 5.28 -8.81
C LYS A 35 2.42 6.57 -8.01
N LEU A 36 2.77 6.45 -6.73
CA LEU A 36 3.04 7.61 -5.86
C LEU A 36 4.20 8.45 -6.41
N GLY A 37 5.30 7.82 -6.82
CA GLY A 37 6.43 8.51 -7.44
C GLY A 37 6.02 9.30 -8.68
N GLY A 38 5.19 8.69 -9.55
CA GLY A 38 4.63 9.37 -10.72
C GLY A 38 3.74 10.56 -10.36
N VAL A 39 2.88 10.43 -9.35
CA VAL A 39 2.01 11.52 -8.88
C VAL A 39 2.83 12.67 -8.27
N LYS A 40 3.80 12.37 -7.41
CA LYS A 40 4.70 13.37 -6.80
C LYS A 40 5.50 14.13 -7.86
N ALA A 41 6.01 13.43 -8.87
CA ALA A 41 6.71 14.06 -9.99
C ALA A 41 5.81 15.03 -10.77
N ARG A 42 4.56 14.64 -11.04
CA ARG A 42 3.57 15.50 -11.72
C ARG A 42 3.18 16.72 -10.89
N ILE A 43 2.97 16.55 -9.58
CA ILE A 43 2.71 17.66 -8.64
C ILE A 43 3.89 18.63 -8.72
N ARG A 44 5.13 18.15 -8.51
CA ARG A 44 6.34 18.99 -8.56
C ARG A 44 6.47 19.74 -9.88
N SER A 45 6.30 19.06 -11.01
CA SER A 45 6.38 19.67 -12.33
C SER A 45 5.32 20.77 -12.53
N ALA A 46 4.08 20.51 -12.11
CA ALA A 46 3.00 21.48 -12.22
C ALA A 46 3.23 22.69 -11.30
N THR A 47 3.78 22.48 -10.10
CA THR A 47 4.13 23.57 -9.18
C THR A 47 5.22 24.46 -9.76
N ILE A 48 6.29 23.86 -10.33
CA ILE A 48 7.38 24.62 -10.98
C ILE A 48 6.85 25.42 -12.18
N ALA A 49 5.94 24.82 -12.95
CA ALA A 49 5.29 25.49 -14.08
C ALA A 49 4.24 26.53 -13.66
N GLY A 50 3.99 26.73 -12.36
CA GLY A 50 2.97 27.64 -11.86
C GLY A 50 1.53 27.19 -12.14
N GLN A 51 1.31 25.94 -12.55
CA GLN A 51 0.01 25.37 -12.90
C GLN A 51 -0.79 24.87 -11.69
N ILE A 52 -0.16 24.76 -10.53
CA ILE A 52 -0.82 24.47 -9.26
C ILE A 52 -0.11 25.25 -8.15
N VAL A 53 -0.88 25.66 -7.14
CA VAL A 53 -0.34 26.11 -5.86
C VAL A 53 -0.48 24.97 -4.87
N VAL A 54 0.65 24.55 -4.28
CA VAL A 54 0.64 23.52 -3.24
C VAL A 54 0.03 24.11 -1.99
N ASN A 55 -1.21 23.71 -1.69
CA ASN A 55 -1.92 24.10 -0.48
C ASN A 55 -1.77 23.04 0.62
N ARG A 56 -2.23 23.37 1.82
CA ARG A 56 -2.17 22.48 2.99
C ARG A 56 -2.86 21.14 2.76
N GLN A 57 -4.01 21.12 2.08
CA GLN A 57 -4.74 19.87 1.81
C GLN A 57 -3.94 18.92 0.92
N LEU A 58 -3.25 19.43 -0.10
CA LEU A 58 -2.40 18.63 -0.97
C LEU A 58 -1.19 18.08 -0.21
N GLN A 59 -0.56 18.89 0.65
CA GLN A 59 0.54 18.45 1.50
C GLN A 59 0.10 17.39 2.51
N ASP A 60 -1.05 17.57 3.15
CA ASP A 60 -1.61 16.62 4.12
C ASP A 60 -1.96 15.29 3.43
N ALA A 61 -2.52 15.35 2.21
CA ALA A 61 -2.76 14.16 1.40
C ALA A 61 -1.46 13.42 1.02
N GLU A 62 -0.39 14.15 0.67
CA GLU A 62 0.91 13.55 0.38
C GLU A 62 1.49 12.84 1.62
N ARG A 63 1.47 13.52 2.78
CA ARG A 63 1.92 12.94 4.06
C ARG A 63 1.11 11.72 4.47
N ALA A 64 -0.20 11.75 4.27
CA ALA A 64 -1.07 10.62 4.58
C ALA A 64 -0.74 9.39 3.73
N VAL A 65 -0.42 9.57 2.44
CA VAL A 65 0.02 8.47 1.59
C VAL A 65 1.35 7.90 2.07
N ASP A 66 2.33 8.74 2.38
CA ASP A 66 3.64 8.26 2.86
C ASP A 66 3.50 7.49 4.18
N ALA A 67 2.70 7.97 5.12
CA ALA A 67 2.44 7.29 6.38
C ALA A 67 1.76 5.93 6.18
N ASN A 68 0.71 5.87 5.34
CA ASN A 68 -0.03 4.63 5.07
C ASN A 68 0.83 3.62 4.29
N LEU A 69 1.77 4.08 3.47
CA LEU A 69 2.72 3.22 2.79
C LEU A 69 3.64 2.51 3.80
N VAL A 70 4.20 3.27 4.75
CA VAL A 70 5.03 2.71 5.83
C VAL A 70 4.24 1.73 6.70
N ALA A 71 2.98 2.06 7.01
CA ALA A 71 2.11 1.18 7.77
C ALA A 71 1.86 -0.14 7.05
N ALA A 72 1.51 -0.11 5.76
CA ALA A 72 1.24 -1.29 4.97
C ALA A 72 2.49 -2.18 4.78
N GLU A 73 3.67 -1.57 4.62
CA GLU A 73 4.95 -2.29 4.62
C GLU A 73 5.26 -2.96 5.95
N SER A 74 4.97 -2.28 7.05
CA SER A 74 5.16 -2.79 8.41
C SER A 74 4.22 -3.98 8.69
N SER A 75 2.94 -3.88 8.32
CA SER A 75 1.98 -4.98 8.42
C SER A 75 2.41 -6.18 7.59
N LEU A 76 2.85 -5.97 6.34
CA LEU A 76 3.36 -7.05 5.51
C LEU A 76 4.63 -7.68 6.09
N ALA A 77 5.52 -6.89 6.67
CA ALA A 77 6.72 -7.40 7.33
C ALA A 77 6.37 -8.26 8.56
N ARG A 78 5.37 -7.86 9.35
CA ARG A 78 4.83 -8.65 10.48
C ARG A 78 4.26 -9.99 10.00
N LEU A 79 3.42 -9.96 8.95
CA LEU A 79 2.86 -11.18 8.36
C LEU A 79 3.94 -12.12 7.82
N ARG A 80 4.97 -11.60 7.16
CA ARG A 80 6.08 -12.44 6.65
C ARG A 80 6.84 -13.13 7.78
N LYS A 81 7.05 -12.43 8.89
CA LYS A 81 7.77 -12.93 10.09
C LYS A 81 6.92 -13.85 10.97
N SER A 82 5.61 -13.92 10.77
CA SER A 82 4.73 -14.73 11.61
C SER A 82 4.90 -16.24 11.35
N GLY A 83 4.42 -17.09 12.24
CA GLY A 83 4.36 -18.53 12.01
C GLY A 83 3.31 -18.92 10.95
N ASP A 84 3.44 -20.12 10.40
CA ASP A 84 2.51 -20.68 9.41
C ASP A 84 1.11 -20.96 9.98
N GLU A 85 0.95 -20.90 11.30
CA GLU A 85 -0.30 -21.15 12.01
C GLU A 85 -1.11 -19.87 12.30
N VAL A 86 -0.47 -18.70 12.27
CA VAL A 86 -1.06 -17.42 12.73
C VAL A 86 -1.06 -16.32 11.66
N TRP A 87 -0.59 -16.62 10.45
CA TRP A 87 -0.50 -15.61 9.38
C TRP A 87 -1.88 -15.20 8.83
N GLU A 88 -2.87 -16.09 8.89
CA GLU A 88 -4.25 -15.80 8.48
C GLU A 88 -4.85 -14.70 9.38
N ASP A 89 -4.57 -14.75 10.68
CA ASP A 89 -5.01 -13.72 11.65
C ASP A 89 -4.39 -12.34 11.41
N LEU A 90 -3.22 -12.28 10.74
CA LEU A 90 -2.53 -11.05 10.38
C LEU A 90 -2.92 -10.51 9.01
N THR A 91 -3.66 -11.28 8.21
CA THR A 91 -4.11 -10.87 6.88
C THR A 91 -5.02 -9.63 6.93
N PRO A 92 -5.99 -9.53 7.87
CA PRO A 92 -6.82 -8.33 8.02
C PRO A 92 -6.02 -7.04 8.28
N ASP A 93 -4.92 -7.11 9.03
CA ASP A 93 -4.04 -5.95 9.29
C ASP A 93 -3.39 -5.44 7.98
N VAL A 94 -2.97 -6.36 7.10
CA VAL A 94 -2.37 -6.02 5.81
C VAL A 94 -3.42 -5.46 4.86
N ASP A 95 -4.60 -6.09 4.81
CA ASP A 95 -5.70 -5.67 3.93
C ASP A 95 -6.25 -4.29 4.34
N THR A 96 -6.38 -4.02 5.64
CA THR A 96 -6.79 -2.71 6.17
C THR A 96 -5.77 -1.64 5.82
N ALA A 97 -4.48 -1.90 6.08
CA ALA A 97 -3.43 -0.96 5.75
C ALA A 97 -3.34 -0.68 4.24
N TRP A 98 -3.65 -1.67 3.40
CA TRP A 98 -3.76 -1.49 1.96
C TRP A 98 -4.96 -0.62 1.56
N GLU A 99 -6.13 -0.83 2.17
CA GLU A 99 -7.30 0.01 1.90
C GLU A 99 -7.03 1.48 2.28
N ASP A 100 -6.42 1.70 3.45
CA ASP A 100 -6.03 3.04 3.90
C ASP A 100 -5.03 3.70 2.94
N LEU A 101 -4.04 2.95 2.44
CA LEU A 101 -3.12 3.45 1.41
C LEU A 101 -3.84 3.79 0.11
N SER A 102 -4.74 2.91 -0.35
CA SER A 102 -5.55 3.09 -1.56
C SER A 102 -6.41 4.35 -1.49
N GLN A 103 -7.08 4.58 -0.35
CA GLN A 103 -7.91 5.76 -0.12
C GLN A 103 -7.08 7.04 -0.06
N SER A 104 -5.93 7.03 0.63
CA SER A 104 -5.04 8.19 0.66
C SER A 104 -4.49 8.52 -0.74
N LEU A 105 -4.15 7.51 -1.56
CA LEU A 105 -3.71 7.72 -2.94
C LEU A 105 -4.82 8.36 -3.80
N LYS A 106 -6.07 7.92 -3.65
CA LYS A 106 -7.22 8.54 -4.33
C LYS A 106 -7.36 10.01 -3.93
N LYS A 107 -7.26 10.32 -2.64
CA LYS A 107 -7.32 11.70 -2.12
C LYS A 107 -6.20 12.58 -2.69
N LEU A 108 -4.97 12.07 -2.76
CA LEU A 108 -3.84 12.80 -3.34
C LEU A 108 -4.07 13.12 -4.82
N VAL A 109 -4.54 12.14 -5.60
CA VAL A 109 -4.85 12.35 -7.02
C VAL A 109 -6.00 13.35 -7.22
N ALA A 110 -7.03 13.27 -6.38
CA ALA A 110 -8.14 14.22 -6.40
C ALA A 110 -7.66 15.65 -6.05
N GLY A 111 -6.87 15.82 -4.99
CA GLY A 111 -6.32 17.10 -4.59
C GLY A 111 -5.42 17.73 -5.66
N TYR A 112 -4.59 16.94 -6.34
CA TYR A 112 -3.82 17.41 -7.50
C TYR A 112 -4.72 17.88 -8.64
N SER A 113 -5.77 17.12 -8.96
CA SER A 113 -6.71 17.45 -10.03
C SER A 113 -7.47 18.74 -9.75
N GLU A 114 -7.86 18.96 -8.48
CA GLU A 114 -8.54 20.17 -8.03
C GLU A 114 -7.61 21.40 -8.07
N GLY A 115 -6.37 21.27 -7.61
CA GLY A 115 -5.37 22.34 -7.69
C GLY A 115 -5.12 22.79 -9.14
N LYS A 116 -5.18 21.87 -10.11
CA LYS A 116 -5.02 22.18 -11.54
C LYS A 116 -6.20 22.98 -12.11
N ARG A 117 -7.43 22.75 -11.64
CA ARG A 117 -8.61 23.50 -12.09
C ARG A 117 -8.59 24.94 -11.61
N GLN A 118 -8.16 25.17 -10.38
CA GLN A 118 -8.15 26.50 -9.76
C GLN A 118 -7.09 27.44 -10.35
N SER A 119 -6.03 26.90 -10.96
CA SER A 119 -4.97 27.69 -11.60
C SER A 119 -5.22 27.98 -13.10
N GLY A 120 -6.28 27.40 -13.69
CA GLY A 120 -6.64 27.58 -15.10
C GLY A 120 -7.73 28.63 -15.33
N ALA A 121 -8.10 29.39 -14.29
CA ALA A 121 -8.98 30.55 -14.35
C ALA A 121 -8.16 31.83 -14.15
#